data_AF-A0A537YK41-F1
#
_entry.id   AF-A0A537YK41-F1
#
_cell.length_a   1.000
_cell.length_b   1.000
_cell.length_c   1.000
_cell.angle_alpha   90.00
_cell.angle_beta   90.00
_cell.angle_gamma   90.00
#
_symmetry.space_group_name_H-M   'P 1'
#
loop_
_entity.id
_entity.type
_entity.pdbx_description
1 polymer ?
#
loop_
_entity_poly.entity_id
_entity_poly.type
_entity_poly.pdbx_seq_one_letter_code
_entity_poly.pdbx_strand_id
1 'polypeptide(L)'
;VMSTCGMYDYTGEWVYKVGLPAKSGVSGGVIAILPGQLGIGVFSPPLDERGNSVRGIRVCERLSHDFQLHLLRPQSSSPVVRRSYRGNVARSNRMR
;
A
#
# COMPACT_ATOMS: atom_id res chain seq x y z
N VAL A 1 -9.93 11.41 -8.19
CA VAL A 1 -9.69 12.06 -6.89
C VAL A 1 -8.63 11.34 -6.05
N MET A 2 -8.81 10.05 -5.67
CA MET A 2 -7.79 9.32 -4.89
C MET A 2 -6.45 9.10 -5.62
N SER A 3 -6.45 8.88 -6.94
CA SER A 3 -5.20 8.74 -7.70
C SER A 3 -4.40 10.03 -7.87
N THR A 4 -5.03 11.20 -7.74
CA THR A 4 -4.47 12.49 -8.13
C THR A 4 -4.28 13.46 -6.95
N CYS A 5 -4.97 13.22 -5.83
CA CYS A 5 -4.91 14.07 -4.62
C CYS A 5 -4.71 13.25 -3.32
N GLY A 6 -4.44 11.95 -3.45
CA GLY A 6 -4.50 10.99 -2.34
C GLY A 6 -3.33 11.04 -1.37
N MET A 7 -2.14 11.32 -1.88
CA MET A 7 -0.87 11.25 -1.16
C MET A 7 -0.21 12.62 -1.01
N TYR A 8 -1.01 13.69 -0.90
CA TYR A 8 -0.50 15.07 -0.83
C TYR A 8 0.47 15.34 -1.99
N ASP A 9 1.62 15.96 -1.73
CA ASP A 9 2.66 16.25 -2.72
C ASP A 9 3.40 14.99 -3.21
N TYR A 10 3.21 13.83 -2.56
CA TYR A 10 3.79 12.55 -3.00
C TYR A 10 2.97 11.86 -4.10
N THR A 11 1.85 12.46 -4.55
CA THR A 11 0.93 11.77 -5.46
C THR A 11 1.56 11.42 -6.83
N GLY A 12 2.42 12.27 -7.38
CA GLY A 12 3.10 11.97 -8.66
C GLY A 12 4.07 10.79 -8.55
N GLU A 13 4.91 10.78 -7.52
CA GLU A 13 5.87 9.71 -7.25
C GLU A 13 5.18 8.39 -6.87
N TRP A 14 4.06 8.48 -6.15
CA TRP A 14 3.22 7.34 -5.79
C TRP A 14 2.62 6.64 -7.01
N VAL A 15 2.06 7.38 -7.97
CA VAL A 15 1.48 6.77 -9.17
C VAL A 15 2.56 6.07 -10.01
N TYR A 16 3.79 6.59 -10.03
CA TYR A 16 4.90 5.97 -10.75
C TYR A 16 5.44 4.72 -10.05
N LYS A 17 5.63 4.77 -8.73
CA LYS A 17 6.24 3.65 -7.97
C LYS A 17 5.25 2.58 -7.55
N VAL A 18 4.05 2.96 -7.14
CA VAL A 18 3.03 2.06 -6.58
C VAL A 18 1.90 1.82 -7.58
N GLY A 19 1.43 2.88 -8.24
CA GLY A 19 0.43 2.74 -9.32
C GLY A 19 -0.95 2.31 -8.86
N LEU A 20 -1.30 2.52 -7.58
CA LEU A 20 -2.59 2.20 -6.96
C LEU A 20 -3.29 3.48 -6.48
N PRO A 21 -4.60 3.68 -6.65
CA PRO A 21 -5.31 4.77 -5.98
C PRO A 21 -5.17 4.65 -4.46
N ALA A 22 -4.79 5.71 -3.78
CA ALA A 22 -4.53 5.67 -2.35
C ALA A 22 -4.96 6.95 -1.61
N LYS A 23 -5.00 6.88 -0.28
CA LYS A 23 -5.14 8.03 0.62
C LYS A 23 -4.27 7.82 1.86
N SER A 24 -3.49 8.84 2.21
CA SER A 24 -2.73 8.91 3.47
C SER A 24 -3.40 9.85 4.48
N GLY A 25 -3.25 9.55 5.77
CA GLY A 25 -3.70 10.38 6.88
C GLY A 25 -2.60 10.59 7.91
N VAL A 26 -2.59 11.78 8.54
CA VAL A 26 -1.60 12.21 9.54
C VAL A 26 -1.56 11.33 10.80
N SER A 27 -2.56 10.47 11.02
CA SER A 27 -2.51 9.43 12.05
C SER A 27 -1.53 8.30 11.72
N GLY A 28 -0.91 8.31 10.54
CA GLY A 28 -0.04 7.25 10.03
C GLY A 28 -0.78 6.15 9.27
N GLY A 29 -2.05 6.36 8.93
CA GLY A 29 -2.85 5.45 8.13
C GLY A 29 -2.66 5.67 6.63
N VAL A 30 -2.51 4.59 5.87
CA VAL A 30 -2.48 4.59 4.40
C VAL A 30 -3.46 3.55 3.89
N ILE A 31 -4.37 3.95 3.01
CA ILE A 31 -5.30 3.05 2.32
C ILE A 31 -4.98 3.10 0.84
N ALA A 32 -4.79 1.94 0.20
CA ALA A 32 -4.61 1.81 -1.23
C ALA A 32 -5.55 0.75 -1.80
N ILE A 33 -6.04 0.92 -3.02
CA ILE A 33 -7.04 0.05 -3.62
C ILE A 33 -6.52 -0.41 -4.99
N LEU A 34 -6.78 -1.65 -5.38
CA LEU A 34 -6.72 -2.08 -6.76
C LEU A 34 -8.15 -2.44 -7.19
N PRO A 35 -8.80 -1.61 -8.02
CA PRO A 35 -10.20 -1.81 -8.39
C PRO A 35 -10.45 -3.22 -8.91
N GLY A 36 -11.46 -3.90 -8.34
CA GLY A 36 -11.85 -5.26 -8.74
C GLY A 36 -10.96 -6.40 -8.23
N GLN A 37 -9.89 -6.11 -7.47
CA GLN A 37 -8.96 -7.16 -6.99
C GLN A 37 -8.76 -7.16 -5.48
N LEU A 38 -8.34 -6.03 -4.89
CA LEU A 38 -7.98 -5.96 -3.47
C LEU A 38 -7.98 -4.55 -2.89
N GLY A 39 -8.09 -4.47 -1.57
CA GLY A 39 -7.82 -3.27 -0.78
C GLY A 39 -6.66 -3.52 0.19
N ILE A 40 -5.82 -2.50 0.38
CA ILE A 40 -4.67 -2.49 1.28
C ILE A 40 -4.92 -1.42 2.33
N GLY A 41 -4.82 -1.78 3.61
CA GLY A 41 -4.80 -0.85 4.72
C GLY A 41 -3.51 -1.03 5.52
N VAL A 42 -2.75 0.05 5.69
CA VAL A 42 -1.52 0.08 6.47
C VAL A 42 -1.64 1.13 7.55
N PHE A 43 -1.13 0.82 8.74
CA PHE A 43 -1.07 1.76 9.85
C PHE A 43 0.33 1.75 10.46
N SER A 44 0.96 2.92 10.50
CA SER A 44 2.26 3.12 11.13
C SER A 44 2.42 4.60 11.51
N PRO A 45 2.44 4.94 12.81
CA PRO A 45 2.45 6.33 13.28
C PRO A 45 3.60 7.22 12.80
N PRO A 46 4.85 6.76 12.61
CA PRO A 46 5.93 7.63 12.16
C PRO A 46 5.72 8.16 10.74
N LEU A 47 5.74 9.50 10.61
CA LEU A 47 5.55 10.23 9.37
C LEU A 47 6.87 10.75 8.79
N ASP A 48 6.90 10.97 7.48
CA ASP A 48 7.93 11.75 6.80
C ASP A 48 7.66 13.26 6.92
N GLU A 49 8.57 14.07 6.38
CA GLU A 49 8.44 15.53 6.31
C GLU A 49 7.20 16.00 5.52
N ARG A 50 6.59 15.11 4.72
CA ARG A 50 5.41 15.38 3.90
C ARG A 50 4.11 14.90 4.57
N GLY A 51 4.19 14.42 5.82
CA GLY A 51 3.03 13.96 6.59
C GLY A 51 2.50 12.57 6.22
N ASN A 52 3.26 11.78 5.46
CA ASN A 52 2.89 10.42 5.08
C ASN A 52 3.61 9.38 5.95
N SER A 53 2.95 8.24 6.18
CA SER A 53 3.59 7.15 6.91
C SER A 53 4.78 6.57 6.13
N VAL A 54 6.00 6.72 6.67
CA VAL A 54 7.25 6.22 6.03
C VAL A 54 7.17 4.73 5.75
N ARG A 55 6.72 3.96 6.75
CA ARG A 55 6.58 2.50 6.63
C ARG A 55 5.37 2.13 5.79
N GLY A 56 4.30 2.91 5.86
CA GLY A 56 3.11 2.73 5.03
C GLY A 56 3.45 2.77 3.54
N ILE A 57 4.19 3.79 3.13
CA ILE A 57 4.67 3.93 1.74
C ILE A 57 5.53 2.72 1.35
N ARG A 58 6.55 2.38 2.14
CA ARG A 58 7.45 1.26 1.80
C ARG A 58 6.75 -0.08 1.68
N VAL A 59 5.75 -0.34 2.51
CA VAL A 59 4.96 -1.58 2.42
C VAL A 59 4.16 -1.59 1.12
N CYS A 60 3.49 -0.49 0.78
CA CYS A 60 2.72 -0.40 -0.47
C CYS A 60 3.61 -0.51 -1.71
N GLU A 61 4.78 0.13 -1.73
CA GLU A 61 5.78 -0.02 -2.80
C GLU A 61 6.23 -1.47 -2.97
N ARG A 62 6.56 -2.13 -1.85
CA ARG A 62 6.99 -3.53 -1.88
C ARG A 62 5.87 -4.47 -2.34
N LEU A 63 4.65 -4.27 -1.86
CA LEU A 63 3.50 -5.06 -2.29
C LEU A 63 3.20 -4.86 -3.77
N SER A 64 3.26 -3.63 -4.27
CA SER A 64 3.07 -3.33 -5.70
C SER A 64 4.13 -4.03 -6.54
N HIS A 65 5.40 -3.98 -6.13
CA HIS A 65 6.49 -4.65 -6.83
C HIS A 65 6.37 -6.19 -6.79
N ASP A 66 6.19 -6.77 -5.60
CA ASP A 66 6.21 -8.22 -5.39
C ASP A 66 5.00 -8.92 -6.02
N PHE A 67 3.83 -8.27 -6.01
CA PHE A 67 2.58 -8.81 -6.57
C PHE A 67 2.18 -8.17 -7.91
N GLN A 68 3.02 -7.27 -8.43
CA GLN A 68 2.81 -6.60 -9.72
C GLN A 68 1.46 -5.84 -9.79
N LEU A 69 1.11 -5.19 -8.68
CA LEU A 69 -0.18 -4.52 -8.47
C LEU A 69 -0.11 -3.08 -8.98
N HIS A 70 -0.29 -2.92 -10.29
CA HIS A 70 -0.27 -1.62 -10.91
C HIS A 70 -1.50 -1.44 -11.81
N LEU A 71 -2.16 -0.28 -11.71
CA LEU A 71 -3.32 0.06 -12.54
C LEU A 71 -3.07 -0.03 -14.05
N LEU A 72 -1.86 0.26 -14.52
CA LEU A 72 -1.50 0.29 -15.94
C LEU A 72 -1.17 -1.09 -16.50
N ARG A 73 -1.18 -2.12 -15.66
CA ARG A 73 -0.89 -3.49 -16.07
C ARG A 73 -2.17 -4.19 -16.52
N PRO A 74 -2.20 -4.82 -17.72
CA PRO A 74 -3.35 -5.61 -18.15
C PRO A 74 -3.59 -6.77 -17.18
N GLN A 75 -4.81 -6.87 -16.67
CA GLN A 75 -5.17 -7.81 -15.61
C GLN A 75 -5.58 -9.16 -16.20
N SER A 76 -4.86 -10.23 -15.85
CA SER A 76 -5.40 -11.59 -15.94
C SER A 76 -6.17 -11.90 -14.66
N SER A 77 -7.36 -12.50 -14.77
CA SER A 77 -8.34 -12.77 -13.69
C SER A 77 -7.90 -13.75 -12.58
N SER A 78 -6.59 -13.94 -12.39
CA SER A 78 -6.09 -14.80 -11.31
C SER A 78 -6.15 -14.08 -9.96
N PRO A 79 -6.57 -14.76 -8.88
CA PRO A 79 -6.60 -14.15 -7.55
C PRO A 79 -5.18 -13.78 -7.09
N VAL A 80 -5.01 -12.52 -6.69
CA VAL A 80 -3.72 -11.98 -6.20
C VAL A 80 -3.31 -12.60 -4.86
N VAL A 81 -4.27 -12.84 -3.97
CA VAL A 81 -3.98 -13.35 -2.64
C VAL A 81 -3.82 -14.87 -2.69
N ARG A 82 -2.57 -15.33 -2.83
CA ARG A 82 -2.21 -16.75 -2.79
C ARG A 82 -1.96 -17.29 -1.37
N ARG A 83 -1.77 -16.41 -0.39
CA ARG A 83 -1.43 -16.77 0.99
C ARG A 83 -2.00 -15.75 1.97
N SER A 84 -2.74 -16.22 2.96
CA SER A 84 -3.31 -15.42 4.03
C SER A 84 -2.61 -15.77 5.35
N TYR A 85 -2.12 -14.77 6.05
CA TYR A 85 -1.55 -14.93 7.39
C TYR A 85 -2.39 -14.11 8.36
N ARG A 86 -2.90 -14.75 9.40
CA ARG A 86 -3.57 -14.07 10.50
C ARG A 86 -2.56 -13.86 11.63
N GLY A 87 -2.68 -12.75 12.36
CA GLY A 87 -1.75 -12.41 13.46
C GLY A 87 -1.71 -13.45 14.59
N ASN A 88 -2.74 -14.30 14.71
CA ASN A 88 -2.75 -15.46 15.61
C ASN A 88 -2.04 -16.70 15.06
N VAL A 89 -1.66 -16.71 13.78
CA VAL A 89 -0.93 -17.80 13.09
C VAL A 89 0.51 -17.40 12.76
N ALA A 90 0.79 -16.11 12.55
CA ALA A 90 2.13 -15.60 12.28
C ALA A 90 2.90 -15.35 13.59
N ARG A 91 3.71 -16.32 14.03
CA ARG A 91 4.65 -16.11 15.15
C ARG A 91 5.79 -15.18 14.71
N SER A 92 5.99 -14.08 15.45
CA SER A 92 7.15 -13.20 15.29
C SER A 92 8.39 -13.89 15.85
N ASN A 93 9.39 -14.17 14.99
CA ASN A 93 10.69 -14.72 15.40
C ASN A 93 11.67 -13.66 15.95
N ARG A 94 11.23 -12.41 16.15
CA ARG A 94 12.07 -11.42 16.87
C ARG A 94 11.89 -11.62 18.37
N MET A 95 12.81 -12.40 18.95
CA MET A 95 13.06 -12.35 20.40
C MET A 95 13.50 -10.92 20.76
N ARG A 96 12.90 -10.42 21.84
CA ARG A 96 13.24 -9.14 22.48
C ARG A 96 14.65 -9.17 23.02
#